data_AF-A0A9P3P9P5-F1
#
_entry.id   AF-A0A9P3P9P5-F1
#
_cell.length_a   1.000
_cell.length_b   1.000
_cell.length_c   1.000
_cell.angle_alpha   90.00
_cell.angle_beta   90.00
_cell.angle_gamma   90.00
#
_symmetry.space_group_name_H-M   'P 1'
#
loop_
_entity.id
_entity.type
_entity.pdbx_description
1 polymer ?
#
loop_
_entity_poly.entity_id
_entity_poly.type
_entity_poly.pdbx_seq_one_letter_code
_entity_poly.pdbx_strand_id
1 'polypeptide(L)'
;MLHQFQSVAAGEEVYNLLQRETEALEYDYYTLCVRHPVPFTRPRVTFQSTYPRAWMSHYQAENYFAIDPVLRPENFMRGHLPWEDGLFRDAAALWDGARDHGLKKGVTQCLTLPNHAQGFLSVSANNRLPGSYPDDELEMRLRMLTELSLLALLRLEDEMVMPPEMKFSRRELEILKWTAEGKTSAEVAMILSISENTVNFHQKNMQRKFNAPNKTQIACYAVATGLI
;
A
#
# COMPACT_ATOMS: atom_id res chain seq x y z
N MET A 1 -15.85 15.95 -5.58
CA MET A 1 -14.94 14.91 -5.08
C MET A 1 -15.18 13.54 -5.72
N LEU A 2 -16.22 12.77 -5.36
CA LEU A 2 -16.43 11.39 -5.87
C LEU A 2 -16.39 11.26 -7.41
N HIS A 3 -17.15 12.09 -8.13
CA HIS A 3 -17.18 12.05 -9.60
C HIS A 3 -15.84 12.40 -10.25
N GLN A 4 -15.00 13.22 -9.59
CA GLN A 4 -13.71 13.62 -10.14
C GLN A 4 -12.73 12.44 -10.16
N PHE A 5 -12.61 11.69 -9.06
CA PHE A 5 -11.77 10.49 -9.01
C PHE A 5 -12.25 9.37 -9.96
N GLN A 6 -13.55 9.31 -10.24
CA GLN A 6 -14.11 8.37 -11.22
C GLN A 6 -13.80 8.77 -12.67
N SER A 7 -13.73 10.06 -12.97
CA SER A 7 -13.46 10.56 -14.33
C SER A 7 -11.98 10.56 -14.74
N VAL A 8 -11.07 10.37 -13.78
CA VAL A 8 -9.62 10.41 -14.03
C VAL A 8 -9.18 9.28 -14.97
N ALA A 9 -8.30 9.62 -15.92
CA ALA A 9 -7.76 8.70 -16.92
C ALA A 9 -6.28 8.34 -16.73
N ALA A 10 -5.55 9.03 -15.84
CA ALA A 10 -4.13 8.80 -15.58
C ALA A 10 -3.76 9.00 -14.10
N GLY A 11 -2.75 8.28 -13.61
CA GLY A 11 -2.30 8.38 -12.21
C GLY A 11 -1.86 9.80 -11.82
N GLU A 12 -1.25 10.54 -12.75
CA GLU A 12 -0.83 11.94 -12.52
C GLU A 12 -2.00 12.87 -12.15
N GLU A 13 -3.17 12.67 -12.75
CA GLU A 13 -4.37 13.44 -12.41
C GLU A 13 -4.86 13.13 -11.00
N VAL A 14 -4.67 11.90 -10.50
CA VAL A 14 -4.96 11.53 -9.09
C VAL A 14 -4.04 12.31 -8.16
N TYR A 15 -2.75 12.37 -8.46
CA TYR A 15 -1.77 13.10 -7.64
C TYR A 15 -2.04 14.61 -7.63
N ASN A 16 -2.46 15.18 -8.76
CA ASN A 16 -2.85 16.58 -8.86
C ASN A 16 -4.14 16.87 -8.08
N LEU A 17 -5.11 15.95 -8.10
CA LEU A 17 -6.34 16.09 -7.32
C LEU A 17 -6.06 15.98 -5.82
N LEU A 18 -5.21 15.03 -5.41
CA LEU A 18 -4.73 14.90 -4.03
C LEU A 18 -4.08 16.20 -3.54
N GLN A 19 -3.24 16.81 -4.37
CA GLN A 19 -2.63 18.09 -4.02
C GLN A 19 -3.67 19.18 -3.76
N ARG A 20 -4.63 19.35 -4.68
CA ARG A 20 -5.69 20.37 -4.56
C ARG A 20 -6.57 20.15 -3.32
N GLU A 21 -6.95 18.90 -3.05
CA GLU A 21 -7.76 18.56 -1.87
C GLU A 21 -6.97 18.75 -0.57
N THR A 22 -5.65 18.46 -0.57
CA THR A 22 -4.76 18.72 0.56
C THR A 22 -4.68 20.23 0.86
N GLU A 23 -4.49 21.05 -0.17
CA GLU A 23 -4.46 22.52 -0.04
C GLU A 23 -5.82 23.07 0.43
N ALA A 24 -6.94 22.48 -0.03
CA ALA A 24 -8.30 22.84 0.41
C ALA A 24 -8.57 22.48 1.88
N LEU A 25 -7.87 21.48 2.43
CA LEU A 25 -7.87 21.13 3.85
C LEU A 25 -6.86 21.94 4.67
N GLU A 26 -6.24 22.97 4.08
CA GLU A 26 -5.25 23.86 4.70
C GLU A 26 -3.93 23.16 5.09
N TYR A 27 -3.61 22.03 4.45
CA TYR A 27 -2.32 21.36 4.56
C TYR A 27 -1.38 21.78 3.41
N ASP A 28 -0.10 21.92 3.72
CA ASP A 28 0.91 22.40 2.76
C ASP A 28 1.46 21.25 1.90
N TYR A 29 1.52 20.04 2.46
CA TYR A 29 2.16 18.90 1.82
C TYR A 29 1.35 17.62 2.03
N TYR A 30 1.51 16.68 1.09
CA TYR A 30 1.05 15.31 1.27
C TYR A 30 2.10 14.29 0.84
N THR A 31 1.99 13.09 1.39
CA THR A 31 2.69 11.90 0.93
C THR A 31 1.69 10.75 0.88
N LEU A 32 1.53 10.17 -0.30
CA LEU A 32 0.83 8.91 -0.46
C LEU A 32 1.88 7.80 -0.51
N CYS A 33 1.75 6.80 0.35
CA CYS A 33 2.68 5.67 0.46
C CYS A 33 1.90 4.37 0.42
N VAL A 34 2.40 3.36 -0.30
CA VAL A 34 1.79 2.04 -0.42
C VAL A 34 2.83 0.99 -0.07
N ARG A 35 2.54 0.23 0.98
CA ARG A 35 3.31 -0.93 1.41
C ARG A 35 2.68 -2.18 0.81
N HIS A 36 3.44 -2.84 -0.07
CA HIS A 36 3.02 -4.06 -0.73
C HIS A 36 3.18 -5.27 0.21
N PRO A 37 2.29 -6.27 0.15
CA PRO A 37 2.36 -7.45 1.02
C PRO A 37 3.55 -8.38 0.67
N VAL A 38 4.11 -8.20 -0.53
CA VAL A 38 5.22 -8.99 -1.05
C VAL A 38 6.30 -8.09 -1.67
N PRO A 39 7.59 -8.49 -1.66
CA PRO A 39 8.15 -9.68 -1.02
C PRO A 39 8.05 -9.67 0.52
N PHE A 40 7.81 -10.82 1.15
CA PHE A 40 7.58 -10.89 2.60
C PHE A 40 8.78 -10.45 3.45
N THR A 41 9.99 -10.73 3.01
CA THR A 41 11.23 -10.45 3.77
C THR A 41 11.64 -8.98 3.70
N ARG A 42 11.28 -8.30 2.62
CA ARG A 42 11.54 -6.88 2.37
C ARG A 42 10.34 -6.30 1.60
N PRO A 43 9.27 -5.94 2.32
CA PRO A 43 8.08 -5.39 1.70
C PRO A 43 8.45 -4.21 0.81
N ARG A 44 7.98 -4.24 -0.44
CA ARG A 44 8.19 -3.11 -1.35
C ARG A 44 7.35 -1.93 -0.86
N VAL A 45 7.97 -0.77 -0.76
CA VAL A 45 7.29 0.49 -0.44
C VAL A 45 7.39 1.40 -1.65
N THR A 46 6.25 1.83 -2.17
CA THR A 46 6.13 2.82 -3.24
C THR A 46 5.49 4.07 -2.64
N PHE A 47 5.94 5.26 -3.04
CA PHE A 47 5.37 6.49 -2.52
C PHE A 47 5.44 7.61 -3.56
N GLN A 48 4.52 8.56 -3.43
CA GLN A 48 4.48 9.83 -4.14
C GLN A 48 4.36 10.93 -3.08
N SER A 49 5.24 11.93 -3.12
CA SER A 49 5.32 12.95 -2.09
C SER A 49 5.52 14.35 -2.69
N THR A 50 4.90 15.35 -2.06
CA THR A 50 5.15 16.77 -2.31
C THR A 50 6.12 17.39 -1.30
N TYR A 51 6.73 16.59 -0.41
CA TYR A 51 7.71 17.09 0.56
C TYR A 51 8.93 17.73 -0.10
N PRO A 52 9.61 18.65 0.62
CA PRO A 52 10.87 19.22 0.15
C PRO A 52 11.85 18.11 -0.27
N ARG A 53 12.43 18.23 -1.48
CA ARG A 53 13.34 17.21 -2.00
C ARG A 53 14.52 16.94 -1.08
N ALA A 54 15.05 17.99 -0.43
CA ALA A 54 16.12 17.86 0.56
C ALA A 54 15.73 16.93 1.73
N TRP A 55 14.50 17.07 2.22
CA TRP A 55 13.96 16.19 3.25
C TRP A 55 13.85 14.75 2.75
N MET A 56 13.26 14.53 1.57
CA MET A 56 13.12 13.19 1.02
C MET A 56 14.45 12.49 0.76
N SER A 57 15.47 13.23 0.31
CA SER A 57 16.83 12.69 0.15
C SER A 57 17.44 12.28 1.49
N HIS A 58 17.27 13.09 2.53
CA HIS A 58 17.72 12.74 3.88
C HIS A 58 16.96 11.54 4.45
N TYR A 59 15.63 11.52 4.28
CA TYR A 59 14.76 10.43 4.74
C TYR A 59 15.15 9.07 4.14
N GLN A 60 15.52 9.06 2.86
CA GLN A 60 16.03 7.85 2.19
C GLN A 60 17.44 7.47 2.65
N ALA A 61 18.33 8.45 2.79
CA ALA A 61 19.72 8.20 3.18
C ALA A 61 19.82 7.54 4.58
N GLU A 62 19.00 8.01 5.52
CA GLU A 62 18.94 7.47 6.88
C GLU A 62 18.00 6.26 7.01
N ASN A 63 17.39 5.81 5.90
CA ASN A 63 16.44 4.69 5.85
C ASN A 63 15.29 4.81 6.88
N TYR A 64 14.71 6.00 7.00
CA TYR A 64 13.67 6.26 8.00
C TYR A 64 12.41 5.42 7.80
N PHE A 65 12.16 4.87 6.61
CA PHE A 65 11.08 3.90 6.36
C PHE A 65 11.05 2.74 7.36
N ALA A 66 12.19 2.32 7.92
CA ALA A 66 12.27 1.23 8.88
C ALA A 66 11.81 1.61 10.30
N ILE A 67 11.99 2.88 10.68
CA ILE A 67 11.72 3.37 12.03
C ILE A 67 10.46 4.24 12.10
N ASP A 68 9.92 4.65 10.96
CA ASP A 68 8.80 5.59 10.88
C ASP A 68 7.54 5.03 11.57
N PRO A 69 7.07 5.67 12.66
CA PRO A 69 5.88 5.23 13.37
C PRO A 69 4.59 5.47 12.55
N VAL A 70 4.58 6.39 11.58
CA VAL A 70 3.38 6.68 10.77
C VAL A 70 3.13 5.61 9.70
N LEU A 71 4.10 4.72 9.46
CA LEU A 71 3.96 3.59 8.54
C LEU A 71 3.68 2.26 9.29
N ARG A 72 3.38 2.33 10.60
CA ARG A 72 3.04 1.17 11.43
C ARG A 72 1.53 1.14 11.69
N PRO A 73 0.79 0.20 11.06
CA PRO A 73 -0.66 0.09 11.23
C PRO A 73 -1.12 -0.05 12.70
N GLU A 74 -0.25 -0.60 13.56
CA GLU A 74 -0.49 -0.80 14.99
C GLU A 74 -0.71 0.51 15.75
N ASN A 75 -0.17 1.62 15.25
CA ASN A 75 -0.30 2.93 15.88
C ASN A 75 -1.64 3.61 15.55
N PHE A 76 -2.38 3.10 14.55
CA PHE A 76 -3.60 3.75 14.06
C PHE A 76 -4.81 3.36 14.90
N MET A 77 -5.62 4.35 15.26
CA MET A 77 -6.95 4.12 15.82
C MET A 77 -7.98 4.30 14.71
N ARG A 78 -8.71 3.23 14.37
CA ARG A 78 -9.71 3.22 13.27
C ARG A 78 -9.17 3.68 11.90
N GLY A 79 -7.87 3.52 11.69
CA GLY A 79 -7.19 3.95 10.46
C GLY A 79 -6.76 5.41 10.46
N HIS A 80 -6.94 6.15 11.55
CA HIS A 80 -6.53 7.54 11.70
C HIS A 80 -5.37 7.67 12.72
N LEU A 81 -4.40 8.54 12.42
CA LEU A 81 -3.24 8.79 13.27
C LEU A 81 -2.76 10.25 13.17
N PRO A 82 -3.15 11.10 14.13
CA PRO A 82 -2.55 12.42 14.31
C PRO A 82 -1.09 12.33 14.73
N TRP A 83 -0.26 13.26 14.24
CA TRP A 83 1.15 13.31 14.61
C TRP A 83 1.34 14.04 15.94
N GLU A 84 1.69 13.28 16.97
CA GLU A 84 1.95 13.80 18.31
C GLU A 84 3.40 13.53 18.74
N ASP A 85 3.96 14.36 19.61
CA ASP A 85 5.33 14.17 20.13
C ASP A 85 5.54 12.80 20.79
N GLY A 86 4.49 12.27 21.43
CA GLY A 86 4.52 10.96 22.05
C GLY A 86 4.73 9.80 21.07
N LEU A 87 4.33 9.97 19.80
CA LEU A 87 4.43 8.97 18.72
C LEU A 87 5.88 8.79 18.26
N PHE A 88 6.66 9.86 18.27
CA PHE A 88 8.04 9.87 17.76
C PHE A 88 9.10 9.72 18.84
N ARG A 89 8.74 9.31 20.07
CA ARG A 89 9.71 9.15 21.17
C ARG A 89 10.86 8.21 20.83
N ASP A 90 10.58 7.12 20.12
CA ASP A 90 11.58 6.14 19.69
C ASP A 90 12.27 6.53 18.37
N ALA A 91 11.84 7.62 17.74
CA ALA A 91 12.31 8.12 16.45
C ALA A 91 12.54 9.64 16.47
N ALA A 92 13.17 10.14 17.54
CA ALA A 92 13.37 11.58 17.73
C ALA A 92 14.13 12.25 16.57
N ALA A 93 15.18 11.58 16.05
CA ALA A 93 15.96 12.09 14.92
C ALA A 93 15.12 12.31 13.64
N LEU A 94 14.15 11.42 13.37
CA LEU A 94 13.20 11.57 12.29
C LEU A 94 12.32 12.81 12.52
N TRP A 95 11.83 12.99 13.75
CA TRP A 95 10.91 14.07 14.08
C TRP A 95 11.56 15.45 14.07
N ASP A 96 12.76 15.56 14.63
CA ASP A 96 13.54 16.80 14.62
C ASP A 96 13.90 17.19 13.18
N GLY A 97 14.37 16.22 12.37
CA GLY A 97 14.66 16.44 10.97
C GLY A 97 13.41 16.87 10.17
N ALA A 98 12.25 16.26 10.44
CA ALA A 98 10.99 16.63 9.79
C ALA A 98 10.60 18.08 10.13
N ARG A 99 10.75 18.49 11.39
CA ARG A 99 10.45 19.84 11.87
C ARG A 99 11.36 20.91 11.27
N ASP A 100 12.65 20.61 11.14
CA ASP A 100 13.62 21.50 10.51
C ASP A 100 13.27 21.79 9.04
N HIS A 101 12.59 20.85 8.38
CA HIS A 101 12.11 21.00 7.01
C HIS A 101 10.66 21.49 6.90
N GLY A 102 10.07 21.94 8.02
CA GLY A 102 8.73 22.54 8.05
C GLY A 102 7.58 21.54 8.14
N LEU A 103 7.82 20.29 8.52
CA LEU A 103 6.78 19.28 8.78
C LEU A 103 6.51 19.23 10.29
N LYS A 104 5.68 20.14 10.81
CA LYS A 104 5.50 20.28 12.26
C LYS A 104 4.21 19.67 12.79
N LYS A 105 3.15 19.71 11.97
CA LYS A 105 1.87 19.08 12.26
C LYS A 105 1.47 18.22 11.08
N GLY A 106 0.85 17.09 11.35
CA GLY A 106 0.35 16.23 10.30
C GLY A 106 -0.59 15.18 10.84
N VAL A 107 -1.22 14.50 9.89
CA VAL A 107 -2.16 13.43 10.14
C VAL A 107 -1.93 12.38 9.07
N THR A 108 -1.89 11.13 9.47
CA THR A 108 -1.83 10.00 8.55
C THR A 108 -3.11 9.20 8.63
N GLN A 109 -3.63 8.83 7.46
CA GLN A 109 -4.73 7.90 7.31
C GLN A 109 -4.23 6.61 6.67
N CYS A 110 -4.62 5.46 7.22
CA CYS A 110 -4.27 4.13 6.73
C CYS A 110 -5.51 3.40 6.21
N LEU A 111 -5.37 2.72 5.08
CA LEU A 111 -6.37 1.84 4.48
C LEU A 111 -5.71 0.57 3.95
N THR A 112 -6.39 -0.57 4.05
CA THR A 112 -5.98 -1.81 3.36
C THR A 112 -6.76 -1.95 2.05
N LEU A 113 -6.05 -2.17 0.95
CA LEU A 113 -6.62 -2.35 -0.38
C LEU A 113 -7.09 -3.79 -0.62
N PRO A 114 -7.92 -4.05 -1.65
CA PRO A 114 -8.36 -5.39 -2.01
C PRO A 114 -7.23 -6.38 -2.31
N ASN A 115 -6.07 -5.89 -2.78
CA ASN A 115 -4.86 -6.69 -3.01
C ASN A 115 -4.00 -6.86 -1.75
N HIS A 116 -4.55 -6.52 -0.58
CA HIS A 116 -3.90 -6.49 0.74
C HIS A 116 -2.69 -5.57 0.89
N ALA A 117 -2.42 -4.71 -0.10
CA ALA A 117 -1.47 -3.62 0.08
C ALA A 117 -2.03 -2.59 1.07
N GLN A 118 -1.15 -1.98 1.86
CA GLN A 118 -1.52 -0.97 2.84
C GLN A 118 -1.18 0.41 2.30
N GLY A 119 -2.19 1.23 2.10
CA GLY A 119 -2.04 2.62 1.69
C GLY A 119 -2.06 3.55 2.89
N PHE A 120 -1.13 4.50 2.90
CA PHE A 120 -0.96 5.54 3.91
C PHE A 120 -1.00 6.88 3.20
N LEU A 121 -1.97 7.73 3.53
CA LEU A 121 -1.99 9.12 3.11
C LEU A 121 -1.61 9.98 4.30
N SER A 122 -0.44 10.59 4.24
CA SER A 122 0.02 11.57 5.23
C SER A 122 -0.16 12.97 4.68
N VAL A 123 -0.79 13.84 5.44
CA VAL A 123 -0.86 15.28 5.16
C VAL A 123 -0.13 16.04 6.26
N SER A 124 0.59 17.11 5.92
CA SER A 124 1.32 17.90 6.91
C SER A 124 1.32 19.38 6.60
N ALA A 125 1.33 20.18 7.65
CA ALA A 125 1.36 21.63 7.61
C ALA A 125 2.55 22.15 8.41
N ASN A 126 3.09 23.29 7.98
CA ASN A 126 4.25 23.92 8.60
C ASN A 126 3.88 24.75 9.82
N ASN A 127 2.96 25.72 9.65
CA ASN A 127 2.64 26.66 10.73
C ASN A 127 1.18 27.09 10.78
N ARG A 128 0.33 26.58 9.89
CA ARG A 128 -1.12 26.74 9.99
C ARG A 128 -1.64 25.67 10.94
N LEU A 129 -2.47 26.09 11.89
CA LEU A 129 -3.36 25.15 12.56
C LEU A 129 -4.46 24.85 11.54
N PRO A 130 -4.54 23.65 10.96
CA PRO A 130 -5.75 23.24 10.25
C PRO A 130 -6.86 23.26 11.30
N GLY A 131 -7.65 24.33 11.30
CA GLY A 131 -8.53 24.68 12.41
C GLY A 131 -9.94 25.03 11.95
N SER A 132 -10.22 24.89 10.66
CA SER A 132 -11.52 25.22 10.11
C SER A 132 -12.53 24.07 10.15
N TYR A 133 -12.09 22.84 10.45
CA TYR A 133 -12.93 21.64 10.47
C TYR A 133 -12.90 20.94 11.84
N PRO A 134 -14.04 20.42 12.34
CA PRO A 134 -14.06 19.48 13.45
C PRO A 134 -13.22 18.23 13.14
N ASP A 135 -12.56 17.67 14.15
CA ASP A 135 -11.67 16.50 13.99
C ASP A 135 -12.37 15.32 13.29
N ASP A 136 -13.63 15.04 13.66
CA ASP A 136 -14.43 13.99 13.03
C ASP A 136 -14.66 14.22 11.53
N GLU A 137 -14.86 15.49 11.12
CA GLU A 137 -15.06 15.83 9.71
C GLU A 137 -13.76 15.66 8.92
N LEU A 138 -12.64 16.11 9.49
CA LEU A 138 -11.32 15.97 8.89
C LEU A 138 -10.94 14.49 8.71
N GLU A 139 -11.17 13.66 9.74
CA GLU A 139 -10.94 12.21 9.68
C GLU A 139 -11.72 11.59 8.51
N MET A 140 -13.02 11.88 8.42
CA MET A 140 -13.87 11.31 7.37
C MET A 140 -13.46 11.78 5.97
N ARG A 141 -13.09 13.05 5.82
CA ARG A 141 -12.60 13.58 4.53
C ARG A 141 -11.28 12.94 4.12
N LEU A 142 -10.31 12.84 5.02
CA LEU A 142 -9.01 12.21 4.73
C LEU A 142 -9.18 10.72 4.42
N ARG A 143 -10.07 10.03 5.14
CA ARG A 143 -10.42 8.63 4.85
C ARG A 143 -10.98 8.45 3.45
N MET A 144 -12.00 9.24 3.10
CA MET A 144 -12.58 9.21 1.76
C MET A 144 -11.54 9.55 0.69
N LEU A 145 -10.71 10.58 0.93
CA LEU A 145 -9.66 10.99 -0.01
C LEU A 145 -8.65 9.87 -0.25
N THR A 146 -8.21 9.20 0.83
CA THR A 146 -7.28 8.06 0.78
C THR A 146 -7.88 6.91 -0.03
N GLU A 147 -9.12 6.53 0.28
CA GLU A 147 -9.81 5.43 -0.37
C GLU A 147 -10.05 5.69 -1.86
N LEU A 148 -10.58 6.86 -2.22
CA LEU A 148 -10.86 7.21 -3.61
C LEU A 148 -9.59 7.31 -4.45
N SER A 149 -8.51 7.86 -3.88
CA SER A 149 -7.24 8.00 -4.58
C SER A 149 -6.64 6.62 -4.87
N LEU A 150 -6.58 5.74 -3.88
CA LEU A 150 -5.99 4.41 -4.05
C LEU A 150 -6.85 3.51 -4.95
N LEU A 151 -8.18 3.57 -4.84
CA LEU A 151 -9.07 2.83 -5.74
C LEU A 151 -8.98 3.34 -7.19
N ALA A 152 -8.81 4.66 -7.38
CA ALA A 152 -8.58 5.22 -8.71
C ALA A 152 -7.25 4.72 -9.31
N LEU A 153 -6.16 4.73 -8.53
CA LEU A 153 -4.88 4.17 -8.95
C LEU A 153 -4.97 2.67 -9.26
N LEU A 154 -5.75 1.91 -8.48
CA LEU A 154 -5.95 0.48 -8.71
C LEU A 154 -6.72 0.22 -10.02
N ARG A 155 -7.76 1.01 -10.29
CA ARG A 155 -8.52 0.97 -11.55
C ARG A 155 -7.65 1.30 -12.77
N LEU A 156 -6.67 2.18 -12.60
CA LEU A 156 -5.74 2.60 -13.66
C LEU A 156 -4.53 1.68 -13.79
N GLU A 157 -4.47 0.61 -12.98
CA GLU A 157 -3.34 -0.33 -12.94
C GLU A 157 -1.99 0.37 -12.70
N ASP A 158 -1.99 1.44 -11.89
CA ASP A 158 -0.78 2.22 -11.60
C ASP A 158 0.24 1.38 -10.80
N GLU A 159 1.50 1.41 -11.23
CA GLU A 159 2.59 0.64 -10.61
C GLU A 159 2.73 0.89 -9.11
N MET A 160 2.30 2.06 -8.62
CA MET A 160 2.28 2.41 -7.22
C MET A 160 1.49 1.41 -6.37
N VAL A 161 0.35 0.92 -6.86
CA VAL A 161 -0.55 0.04 -6.10
C VAL A 161 -0.56 -1.40 -6.61
N MET A 162 -0.06 -1.64 -7.83
CA MET A 162 -0.13 -2.97 -8.42
C MET A 162 0.88 -3.96 -7.81
N PRO A 163 0.42 -5.17 -7.42
CA PRO A 163 1.31 -6.23 -6.97
C PRO A 163 2.07 -6.84 -8.17
N PRO A 164 3.07 -7.71 -7.90
CA PRO A 164 3.71 -8.49 -8.95
C PRO A 164 2.67 -9.27 -9.79
N GLU A 165 2.78 -9.16 -11.11
CA GLU A 165 1.81 -9.75 -12.01
C GLU A 165 1.85 -11.29 -12.01
N MET A 166 0.69 -11.93 -11.78
CA MET A 166 0.54 -13.39 -11.81
C MET A 166 -0.49 -13.81 -12.86
N LYS A 167 -0.02 -13.97 -14.10
CA LYS A 167 -0.85 -14.44 -15.23
C LYS A 167 -1.01 -15.96 -15.21
N PHE A 168 -1.92 -16.46 -14.37
CA PHE A 168 -2.27 -17.87 -14.30
C PHE A 168 -3.60 -18.18 -15.01
N SER A 169 -3.64 -19.32 -15.69
CA SER A 169 -4.86 -19.87 -16.27
C SER A 169 -5.83 -20.34 -15.18
N ARG A 170 -7.11 -20.48 -15.53
CA ARG A 170 -8.13 -20.99 -14.59
C ARG A 170 -7.74 -22.34 -13.97
N ARG A 171 -7.15 -23.23 -14.75
CA ARG A 171 -6.70 -24.56 -14.26
C ARG A 171 -5.47 -24.46 -13.35
N GLU A 172 -4.54 -23.55 -13.64
CA GLU A 172 -3.40 -23.27 -12.76
C GLU A 172 -3.88 -22.70 -11.42
N LEU A 173 -4.82 -21.75 -11.42
CA LEU A 173 -5.41 -21.18 -10.21
C LEU A 173 -6.15 -22.24 -9.36
N GLU A 174 -6.90 -23.14 -10.00
CA GLU A 174 -7.59 -24.24 -9.30
C GLU A 174 -6.61 -25.18 -8.60
N ILE A 175 -5.51 -25.57 -9.28
CA ILE A 175 -4.44 -26.37 -8.68
C ILE A 175 -3.75 -25.59 -7.55
N LEU A 176 -3.55 -24.29 -7.72
CA LEU A 176 -2.90 -23.45 -6.73
C LEU A 176 -3.74 -23.31 -5.45
N LYS A 177 -5.07 -23.20 -5.56
CA LYS A 177 -5.99 -23.19 -4.40
C LYS A 177 -5.82 -24.44 -3.54
N TRP A 178 -5.86 -25.62 -4.14
CA TRP A 178 -5.62 -26.86 -3.38
C TRP A 178 -4.20 -26.97 -2.83
N THR A 179 -3.22 -26.40 -3.56
CA THR A 179 -1.83 -26.34 -3.07
C THR A 179 -1.72 -25.44 -1.83
N ALA A 180 -2.46 -24.33 -1.78
CA ALA A 180 -2.52 -23.43 -0.63
C ALA A 180 -3.20 -24.09 0.60
N GLU A 181 -4.16 -24.98 0.37
CA GLU A 181 -4.77 -25.85 1.38
C GLU A 181 -3.84 -27.00 1.85
N GLY A 182 -2.58 -27.03 1.40
CA GLY A 182 -1.59 -28.02 1.80
C GLY A 182 -1.71 -29.38 1.10
N LYS A 183 -2.51 -29.50 0.04
CA LYS A 183 -2.67 -30.76 -0.69
C LYS A 183 -1.42 -31.12 -1.50
N THR A 184 -1.08 -32.40 -1.49
CA THR A 184 -0.03 -33.00 -2.32
C THR A 184 -0.46 -33.10 -3.78
N SER A 185 0.49 -33.25 -4.70
CA SER A 185 0.16 -33.37 -6.14
C SER A 185 -0.72 -34.59 -6.42
N ALA A 186 -0.55 -35.69 -5.68
CA ALA A 186 -1.39 -36.88 -5.75
C ALA A 186 -2.83 -36.63 -5.26
N GLU A 187 -3.00 -35.90 -4.14
CA GLU A 187 -4.34 -35.54 -3.66
C GLU A 187 -5.06 -34.59 -4.62
N VAL A 188 -4.36 -33.57 -5.14
CA VAL A 188 -4.93 -32.66 -6.15
C VAL A 188 -5.34 -33.42 -7.40
N ALA A 189 -4.53 -34.41 -7.83
CA ALA A 189 -4.83 -35.26 -8.98
C ALA A 189 -6.12 -36.06 -8.77
N MET A 190 -6.32 -36.62 -7.58
CA MET A 190 -7.56 -37.31 -7.20
C MET A 190 -8.76 -36.36 -7.16
N ILE A 191 -8.63 -35.19 -6.55
CA ILE A 191 -9.71 -34.20 -6.42
C ILE A 191 -10.17 -33.69 -7.79
N LEU A 192 -9.22 -33.44 -8.69
CA LEU A 192 -9.47 -32.83 -10.00
C LEU A 192 -9.61 -33.86 -11.13
N SER A 193 -9.63 -35.16 -10.82
CA SER A 193 -9.73 -36.28 -11.76
C SER A 193 -8.74 -36.20 -12.93
N ILE A 194 -7.47 -35.88 -12.63
CA ILE A 194 -6.37 -35.81 -13.61
C ILE A 194 -5.16 -36.61 -13.13
N SER A 195 -4.16 -36.78 -13.99
CA SER A 195 -2.91 -37.43 -13.58
C SER A 195 -2.06 -36.51 -12.68
N GLU A 196 -1.29 -37.10 -11.77
CA GLU A 196 -0.30 -36.35 -10.97
C GLU A 196 0.73 -35.64 -11.86
N ASN A 197 1.10 -36.24 -12.99
CA ASN A 197 1.97 -35.62 -13.98
C ASN A 197 1.38 -34.32 -14.54
N THR A 198 0.06 -34.27 -14.77
CA THR A 198 -0.65 -33.07 -15.21
C THR A 198 -0.61 -31.97 -14.13
N VAL A 199 -0.79 -32.33 -12.86
CA VAL A 199 -0.66 -31.38 -11.74
C VAL A 199 0.75 -30.81 -11.67
N ASN A 200 1.78 -31.67 -11.71
CA ASN A 200 3.18 -31.28 -11.67
C ASN A 200 3.57 -30.42 -12.87
N PHE A 201 3.01 -30.68 -14.05
CA PHE A 201 3.19 -29.85 -15.24
C PHE A 201 2.67 -28.43 -15.04
N HIS A 202 1.44 -28.27 -14.52
CA HIS A 202 0.89 -26.94 -14.21
C HIS A 202 1.68 -26.22 -13.12
N GLN A 203 2.12 -26.92 -12.07
CA GLN A 203 2.97 -26.33 -11.02
C GLN A 203 4.30 -25.82 -11.57
N LYS A 204 4.99 -26.60 -12.43
CA LYS A 204 6.22 -26.16 -13.10
C LYS A 204 5.99 -24.98 -14.04
N ASN A 205 4.85 -24.95 -14.74
CA ASN A 205 4.50 -23.80 -15.58
C ASN A 205 4.28 -22.54 -14.76
N MET A 206 3.58 -22.61 -13.62
CA MET A 206 3.43 -21.45 -12.72
C MET A 206 4.78 -20.98 -12.18
N GLN A 207 5.65 -21.89 -11.75
CA GLN A 207 7.02 -21.57 -11.28
C GLN A 207 7.83 -20.83 -12.35
N ARG A 208 7.80 -21.31 -13.58
CA ARG A 208 8.48 -20.65 -14.71
C ARG A 208 7.88 -19.28 -15.03
N LYS A 209 6.54 -19.15 -15.07
CA LYS A 209 5.86 -17.89 -15.37
C LYS A 209 6.15 -16.80 -14.34
N PHE A 210 6.14 -17.17 -13.05
CA PHE A 210 6.35 -16.24 -11.94
C PHE A 210 7.81 -16.13 -11.49
N ASN A 211 8.71 -16.89 -12.12
CA ASN A 211 10.12 -17.00 -11.72
C ASN A 211 10.29 -17.36 -10.23
N ALA A 212 9.53 -18.35 -9.77
CA ALA A 212 9.60 -18.84 -8.40
C ALA A 212 10.35 -20.18 -8.29
N PRO A 213 11.12 -20.39 -7.21
CA PRO A 213 11.88 -21.62 -6.97
C PRO A 213 11.00 -22.82 -6.58
N ASN A 214 9.81 -22.58 -6.03
CA ASN A 214 8.91 -23.64 -5.58
C ASN A 214 7.44 -23.21 -5.57
N LYS A 215 6.54 -24.19 -5.47
CA LYS A 215 5.08 -23.98 -5.42
C LYS A 215 4.61 -23.22 -4.17
N THR A 216 5.36 -23.32 -3.06
CA THR A 216 5.04 -22.65 -1.80
C THR A 216 5.12 -21.14 -1.94
N GLN A 217 6.19 -20.61 -2.57
CA GLN A 217 6.31 -19.17 -2.81
C GLN A 217 5.14 -18.64 -3.63
N ILE A 218 4.72 -19.37 -4.68
CA ILE A 218 3.60 -18.97 -5.53
C ILE A 218 2.29 -18.98 -4.73
N ALA A 219 2.03 -20.05 -3.98
CA ALA A 219 0.82 -20.16 -3.17
C ALA A 219 0.75 -19.05 -2.11
N CYS A 220 1.84 -18.82 -1.37
CA CYS A 220 1.92 -17.76 -0.37
C CYS A 220 1.72 -16.38 -1.00
N TYR A 221 2.38 -16.08 -2.11
CA TYR A 221 2.22 -14.77 -2.76
C TYR A 221 0.80 -14.59 -3.30
N ALA A 222 0.21 -15.61 -3.93
CA ALA A 222 -1.14 -15.53 -4.46
C ALA A 222 -2.19 -15.27 -3.36
N VAL A 223 -2.07 -15.93 -2.21
CA VAL A 223 -2.91 -15.64 -1.03
C VAL A 223 -2.65 -14.22 -0.52
N ALA A 224 -1.37 -13.85 -0.38
CA ALA A 224 -0.99 -12.54 0.16
C ALA A 224 -1.46 -11.37 -0.71
N THR A 225 -1.57 -11.54 -2.04
CA THR A 225 -2.05 -10.50 -2.96
C THR A 225 -3.55 -10.59 -3.26
N GLY A 226 -4.28 -11.50 -2.61
CA GLY A 226 -5.73 -11.68 -2.82
C GLY A 226 -6.11 -12.31 -4.17
N LEU A 227 -5.18 -13.04 -4.81
CA LEU A 227 -5.44 -13.72 -6.08
C LEU A 227 -6.25 -15.01 -5.89
N ILE A 228 -6.07 -15.72 -4.77
CA ILE A 228 -6.77 -16.96 -4.44
C ILE A 228 -7.33 -16.95 -3.02
#